data_AF-A0A2W6UPA2-F1
#
_entry.id   AF-A0A2W6UPA2-F1
#
_cell.length_a   1.000
_cell.length_b   1.000
_cell.length_c   1.000
_cell.angle_alpha   90.00
_cell.angle_beta   90.00
_cell.angle_gamma   90.00
#
_symmetry.space_group_name_H-M   'P 1'
#
loop_
_entity.id
_entity.type
_entity.pdbx_description
1 polymer ?
#
loop_
_entity_poly.entity_id
_entity_poly.type
_entity_poly.pdbx_seq_one_letter_code
_entity_poly.pdbx_strand_id
1 'polypeptide(L)' 'DGPDAAAYASPEAFVYECAGGRDVRHVLVDGEIVVQDGEITTVDVREIRARAASRQKELAELIA' A
#
# COMPACT_ATOMS: atom_id res chain seq x y z
N ASP A 1 18.42 8.84 2.81
CA ASP A 1 18.03 10.13 3.39
C ASP A 1 18.61 11.25 2.56
N GLY A 2 17.77 11.87 1.73
CA GLY A 2 18.16 12.91 0.78
C GLY A 2 17.97 14.33 1.33
N PRO A 3 18.64 15.34 0.75
CA PRO A 3 18.66 16.73 1.21
C PRO A 3 17.33 17.50 1.04
N ASP A 4 16.29 16.85 0.55
CA ASP A 4 14.97 17.39 0.23
C ASP A 4 13.83 16.79 1.06
N ALA A 5 14.13 15.94 2.05
CA ALA A 5 13.19 15.67 3.13
C ALA A 5 13.03 16.95 3.95
N ALA A 6 12.04 17.78 3.60
CA ALA A 6 11.68 19.00 4.32
C ALA A 6 11.67 18.70 5.82
N ALA A 7 12.40 19.50 6.61
CA ALA A 7 12.63 19.27 8.03
C ALA A 7 11.32 19.36 8.83
N TYR A 8 10.56 18.27 8.82
CA TYR A 8 9.45 18.08 9.74
C TYR A 8 10.00 18.06 11.16
N ALA A 9 9.26 18.68 12.09
CA ALA A 9 9.69 18.83 13.47
C ALA A 9 10.00 17.49 14.14
N SER A 10 9.39 16.40 13.67
CA SER A 10 9.71 15.03 14.07
C SER A 10 9.29 13.97 13.03
N PRO A 11 9.85 12.75 13.08
CA PRO A 11 9.41 11.62 12.25
C PRO A 11 7.93 11.27 12.43
N GLU A 12 7.39 11.40 13.64
CA GLU A 12 5.99 11.12 13.94
C GLU A 12 5.05 12.12 13.26
N ALA A 13 5.41 13.41 13.28
CA ALA A 13 4.68 14.45 12.56
C ALA A 13 4.68 14.17 11.05
N PHE A 14 5.82 13.72 10.49
CA PHE A 14 5.89 13.31 9.09
C PHE A 14 4.96 12.12 8.77
N VAL A 15 4.93 11.10 9.63
CA VAL A 15 4.03 9.94 9.47
C VAL A 15 2.55 10.37 9.47
N TYR A 16 2.19 11.31 10.34
CA TYR A 16 0.81 11.79 10.46
C TYR A 16 0.40 12.69 9.28
N GLU A 17 1.25 13.63 8.86
CA GLU A 17 0.86 14.69 7.94
C GLU A 17 1.16 14.38 6.46
N CYS A 18 2.15 13.53 6.18
CA CYS A 18 2.71 13.38 4.83
C CYS A 18 2.83 11.93 4.34
N ALA A 19 3.12 10.99 5.23
CA ALA A 19 3.30 9.60 4.82
C ALA A 19 1.98 8.96 4.37
N GLY A 20 2.08 8.01 3.46
CA GLY A 20 0.99 7.15 3.03
C GLY A 20 1.38 5.68 3.01
N GLY A 21 0.42 4.81 2.71
CA GLY A 21 0.65 3.36 2.69
C GLY A 21 1.78 2.90 1.76
N ARG A 22 2.11 3.69 0.72
CA ARG A 22 3.22 3.42 -0.21
C ARG A 22 4.61 3.57 0.41
N ASP A 23 4.72 4.28 1.53
CA ASP A 23 5.99 4.54 2.20
C ASP A 23 6.35 3.39 3.16
N VAL A 24 5.45 2.42 3.35
CA VAL A 24 5.66 1.22 4.17
C VAL A 24 6.55 0.22 3.43
N ARG A 25 7.72 -0.06 4.00
CA ARG A 25 8.69 -1.02 3.42
C ARG A 25 8.48 -2.46 3.89
N HIS A 26 8.15 -2.67 5.16
CA HIS A 26 7.97 -3.99 5.75
C HIS A 26 6.75 -4.03 6.67
N VAL A 27 6.03 -5.15 6.67
CA VAL A 27 4.90 -5.41 7.58
C VAL A 27 5.07 -6.81 8.16
N LEU A 28 4.91 -6.92 9.48
CA LEU A 28 4.93 -8.19 10.19
C LEU A 28 3.57 -8.45 10.82
N VAL A 29 3.08 -9.69 10.69
CA VAL A 29 1.84 -10.18 11.33
C VAL A 29 2.17 -11.52 11.95
N ASP A 30 1.95 -11.68 13.26
CA ASP A 30 2.26 -12.91 14.01
C ASP A 30 3.70 -13.44 13.84
N GLY A 31 4.65 -12.52 13.60
CA GLY A 31 6.06 -12.85 13.37
C GLY A 31 6.41 -13.17 11.91
N GLU A 32 5.43 -13.22 11.01
CA GLU A 32 5.63 -13.44 9.58
C GLU A 32 5.72 -12.12 8.81
N ILE A 33 6.65 -12.02 7.86
CA ILE A 33 6.79 -10.85 6.98
C ILE A 33 5.76 -10.96 5.84
N VAL A 34 4.76 -10.09 5.84
CA VAL A 34 3.69 -10.06 4.82
C VAL A 34 3.88 -8.97 3.76
N VAL A 35 4.75 -8.00 4.03
CA VAL A 35 5.27 -7.04 3.05
C VAL A 35 6.78 -6.97 3.22
N GLN A 36 7.52 -7.07 2.12
CA GLN A 36 8.98 -6.98 2.09
C GLN A 36 9.45 -6.05 0.98
N ASP A 37 10.21 -5.02 1.33
CA ASP A 37 10.72 -4.03 0.39
C ASP A 37 9.62 -3.36 -0.45
N GLY A 38 8.43 -3.16 0.16
CA GLY A 38 7.24 -2.60 -0.49
C GLY A 38 6.40 -3.60 -1.28
N GLU A 39 6.85 -4.85 -1.42
CA GLU A 39 6.13 -5.90 -2.14
C GLU A 39 5.34 -6.81 -1.18
N ILE A 40 4.09 -7.12 -1.55
CA ILE A 40 3.24 -8.04 -0.77
C ILE A 40 3.68 -9.47 -1.05
N THR A 41 4.00 -10.23 0.00
CA THR A 41 4.61 -11.57 -0.11
C THR A 41 3.58 -12.72 -0.04
N THR A 42 2.34 -12.43 0.36
CA THR A 42 1.33 -13.44 0.72
C THR A 42 0.28 -13.69 -0.36
N VAL A 43 0.21 -12.85 -1.39
CA VAL A 43 -0.80 -12.95 -2.47
C VAL A 43 -0.23 -12.51 -3.81
N ASP A 44 -0.82 -12.99 -4.91
CA ASP A 44 -0.57 -12.44 -6.24
C ASP A 44 -1.42 -11.18 -6.48
N VAL A 45 -0.78 -10.02 -6.38
CA VAL A 45 -1.42 -8.72 -6.59
C VAL A 45 -1.94 -8.56 -8.03
N ARG A 46 -1.28 -9.16 -9.02
CA ARG A 46 -1.70 -9.07 -10.44
C ARG A 46 -2.98 -9.85 -10.66
N GLU A 47 -3.07 -11.06 -10.10
CA GLU A 47 -4.30 -11.86 -10.14
C GLU A 47 -5.46 -11.12 -9.47
N ILE A 48 -5.24 -10.55 -8.28
CA ILE A 48 -6.27 -9.79 -7.55
C ILE A 48 -6.75 -8.60 -8.38
N ARG A 49 -5.84 -7.84 -8.99
CA ARG A 49 -6.19 -6.71 -9.88
C ARG A 49 -7.01 -7.16 -11.08
N ALA A 50 -6.66 -8.29 -11.71
CA ALA A 50 -7.42 -8.83 -12.83
C ALA A 50 -8.85 -9.21 -12.42
N ARG A 51 -9.00 -9.87 -11.27
CA ARG A 51 -10.31 -10.24 -10.70
C ARG A 51 -11.14 -9.01 -10.36
N ALA A 52 -10.54 -7.99 -9.74
CA ALA A 52 -11.20 -6.74 -9.43
C ALA A 52 -11.71 -6.02 -10.70
N ALA A 53 -10.90 -5.99 -11.76
CA ALA A 53 -11.29 -5.39 -13.04
C ALA A 53 -12.47 -6.13 -13.72
N SER A 54 -12.54 -7.45 -13.62
CA SER A 54 -13.70 -8.22 -14.09
C SER A 54 -14.94 -7.85 -13.30
N ARG A 55 -14.84 -7.88 -11.96
CA ARG A 55 -15.95 -7.60 -11.07
C ARG A 55 -16.48 -6.17 -11.19
N GLN A 56 -15.60 -5.21 -11.43
CA GLN A 56 -15.98 -3.81 -11.64
C GLN A 56 -16.94 -3.65 -12.83
N LYS A 57 -16.72 -4.38 -13.93
CA LYS A 57 -17.59 -4.33 -15.12
C LYS A 57 -18.97 -4.88 -14.82
N GLU A 58 -19.02 -6.06 -14.18
CA GLU A 58 -20.28 -6.69 -13.76
C GLU A 58 -21.10 -5.77 -12.84
N LEU A 59 -20.44 -5.09 -11.91
CA LEU A 59 -21.11 -4.15 -11.00
C LEU A 59 -21.63 -2.90 -11.72
N ALA A 60 -20.88 -2.39 -12.71
CA ALA A 60 -21.30 -1.24 -13.49
C ALA A 60 -22.56 -1.53 -14.32
N GLU A 61 -22.69 -2.74 -14.85
CA GLU A 61 -23.88 -3.18 -15.61
C GLU A 61 -25.14 -3.27 -14.75
N LEU A 62 -25.02 -3.51 -13.44
CA LEU A 62 -26.16 -3.61 -12.52
C LEU A 62 -26.77 -2.25 -12.13
N ILE A 63 -26.04 -1.16 -12.37
CA ILE A 63 -26.48 0.21 -12.03
C ILE A 63 -26.67 1.10 -13.26
N ALA A 64 -26.49 0.55 -14.46
CA ALA A 64 -26.76 1.19 -15.74
C ALA A 64 -28.22 0.96 -16.18
#